data_AF-X0TMI5-F1
#
_entry.id   AF-X0TMI5-F1
#
_cell.length_a   1.000
_cell.length_b   1.000
_cell.length_c   1.000
_cell.angle_alpha   90.00
_cell.angle_beta   90.00
_cell.angle_gamma   90.00
#
_symmetry.space_group_name_H-M   'P 1'
#
loop_
_entity.id
_entity.type
_entity.pdbx_description
1 polymer ?
#
loop_
_entity_poly.entity_id
_entity_poly.type
_entity_poly.pdbx_seq_one_letter_code
_entity_poly.pdbx_strand_id
1 'polypeptide(L)'
;MKRSDFVKAFSLGSAAMALPGCVGRKSGDSKRSTVNHSRAMSAGDDLKKAWEKAAARTRRMIMNNDGHDFNNLAPGEAVTPEMMLSKRTLGLVGTHVDSIFYCTGVFNSYTHRSDESDLRSDEGKGDPIHFHELIRQGTDSLEVMADFCHQHDLE
;
A
#
# COMPACT_ATOMS: atom_id res chain seq x y z
N MET A 1 -22.02 17.58 -14.65
CA MET A 1 -21.22 17.20 -15.83
C MET A 1 -20.78 15.74 -15.62
N LYS A 2 -21.29 14.80 -16.42
CA LYS A 2 -21.18 13.35 -16.18
C LYS A 2 -19.92 12.79 -16.89
N ARG A 3 -19.14 11.98 -16.18
CA ARG A 3 -17.92 11.30 -16.65
C ARG A 3 -18.27 9.97 -17.31
N SER A 4 -18.43 9.98 -18.63
CA SER A 4 -18.46 8.75 -19.44
C SER A 4 -18.12 9.13 -20.87
N ASP A 5 -16.83 9.17 -21.24
CA ASP A 5 -16.35 9.25 -22.64
C ASP A 5 -14.81 9.12 -22.69
N PHE A 6 -14.24 8.03 -22.18
CA PHE A 6 -12.80 7.77 -22.38
C PHE A 6 -12.49 6.28 -22.50
N VAL A 7 -13.10 5.62 -23.47
CA VAL A 7 -12.61 4.33 -23.97
C VAL A 7 -12.72 4.35 -25.50
N LYS A 8 -11.58 4.52 -26.18
CA LYS A 8 -11.24 3.90 -27.48
C LYS A 8 -9.98 4.55 -28.04
N ALA A 9 -8.90 3.80 -28.08
CA ALA A 9 -7.96 3.66 -29.21
C ALA A 9 -6.61 3.21 -28.68
N PHE A 10 -6.26 1.94 -28.84
CA PHE A 10 -4.90 1.49 -29.15
C PHE A 10 -4.98 0.02 -29.57
N SER A 11 -5.24 -0.18 -30.87
CA SER A 11 -5.08 -1.44 -31.57
C SER A 11 -4.05 -1.17 -32.65
N LEU A 12 -2.80 -1.56 -32.40
CA LEU A 12 -1.76 -1.62 -33.41
C LEU A 12 -1.07 -2.97 -33.30
N GLY A 13 -1.20 -3.73 -34.38
CA GLY A 13 -0.70 -5.08 -34.52
C GLY A 13 0.82 -5.15 -34.52
N SER A 14 1.33 -6.32 -34.13
CA SER A 14 2.72 -6.68 -34.31
C SER A 14 2.77 -7.94 -35.18
N ALA A 15 3.38 -7.80 -36.35
CA ALA A 15 3.69 -8.89 -37.26
C ALA A 15 4.99 -9.55 -36.79
N ALA A 16 4.96 -10.85 -36.53
CA ALA A 16 6.15 -11.64 -36.25
C ALA A 16 6.68 -12.28 -37.54
N MET A 17 7.90 -11.93 -37.91
CA MET A 17 8.67 -12.55 -39.00
C MET A 17 9.01 -14.01 -38.70
N ALA A 18 8.86 -14.86 -39.71
CA ALA A 18 9.30 -16.25 -39.70
C ALA A 18 10.81 -16.36 -39.97
N LEU A 19 11.51 -17.19 -39.19
CA LEU A 19 12.89 -17.63 -39.45
C LEU A 19 12.89 -19.11 -39.89
N PRO A 20 13.83 -19.52 -40.76
CA PRO A 20 13.80 -20.82 -41.42
C PRO A 20 14.51 -21.93 -40.64
N GLY A 21 13.93 -23.13 -40.71
CA GLY A 21 14.63 -24.41 -40.90
C GLY A 21 15.58 -24.91 -39.81
N CYS A 22 15.10 -25.88 -39.01
CA CYS A 22 15.98 -26.90 -38.42
C CYS A 22 15.43 -28.29 -38.74
N VAL A 23 16.30 -29.05 -39.40
CA VAL A 23 16.13 -30.41 -39.92
C VAL A 23 15.82 -31.40 -38.80
N GLY A 24 14.89 -32.32 -39.08
CA GLY A 24 14.42 -33.33 -38.15
C GLY A 24 15.50 -34.31 -37.71
N ARG A 25 15.44 -34.67 -36.42
CA ARG A 25 16.12 -35.85 -35.86
C ARG A 25 15.04 -36.77 -35.31
N LYS A 26 14.91 -37.97 -35.89
CA LYS A 26 14.06 -39.04 -35.35
C LYS A 26 14.77 -39.64 -34.13
N SER A 27 14.21 -39.43 -32.95
CA SER A 27 14.40 -40.29 -31.78
C SER A 27 13.00 -40.79 -31.43
N GLY A 28 12.69 -42.06 -31.66
CA GLY A 28 13.16 -43.14 -30.81
C GLY A 28 12.03 -43.44 -29.82
N ASP A 29 11.36 -44.57 -30.01
CA ASP A 29 10.30 -45.09 -29.17
C ASP A 29 10.70 -45.03 -27.69
N SER A 30 10.15 -44.08 -26.94
CA SER A 30 10.11 -44.15 -25.49
C SER A 30 8.65 -44.22 -25.09
N LYS A 31 8.27 -45.37 -24.53
CA LYS A 31 6.97 -45.56 -23.88
C LYS A 31 6.89 -44.55 -22.74
N ARG A 32 6.31 -43.38 -23.03
CA ARG A 32 6.06 -42.34 -22.05
C ARG A 32 4.97 -42.87 -21.12
N SER A 33 5.37 -43.19 -19.91
CA SER A 33 4.48 -43.39 -18.77
C SER A 33 3.38 -42.34 -18.80
N THR A 34 2.12 -42.77 -18.94
CA THR A 34 0.93 -41.93 -18.89
C THR A 34 0.72 -41.46 -17.47
N VAL A 35 1.58 -40.56 -17.01
CA VAL A 35 1.39 -39.86 -15.74
C VAL A 35 0.23 -38.87 -15.95
N ASN A 36 -0.97 -39.31 -15.56
CA ASN A 36 -2.14 -38.52 -15.17
C ASN A 36 -2.21 -37.07 -15.68
N HIS A 37 -2.38 -36.88 -17.00
CA HIS A 37 -2.69 -35.57 -17.59
C HIS A 37 -3.97 -34.92 -17.03
N SER A 38 -4.91 -35.73 -16.53
CA SER A 38 -6.16 -35.26 -15.93
C SER A 38 -5.95 -34.45 -14.64
N ARG A 39 -4.99 -34.84 -13.80
CA ARG A 39 -4.71 -34.16 -12.51
C ARG A 39 -3.95 -32.84 -12.68
N ALA A 40 -3.14 -32.72 -13.73
CA ALA A 40 -2.44 -31.48 -14.06
C ALA A 40 -3.37 -30.44 -14.72
N MET A 41 -4.32 -30.90 -15.56
CA MET A 41 -5.37 -30.04 -16.14
C MET A 41 -6.32 -29.51 -15.06
N SER A 42 -6.77 -30.37 -14.13
CA SER A 42 -7.65 -29.94 -13.03
C SER A 42 -6.99 -28.90 -12.11
N ALA A 43 -5.69 -29.04 -11.83
CA ALA A 43 -4.95 -28.06 -11.04
C ALA A 43 -4.85 -26.68 -11.74
N GLY A 44 -4.70 -26.64 -13.06
CA GLY A 44 -4.70 -25.40 -13.84
C GLY A 44 -6.06 -24.69 -13.83
N ASP A 45 -7.15 -25.46 -13.96
CA ASP A 45 -8.51 -24.93 -13.91
C ASP A 45 -8.88 -24.42 -12.52
N ASP A 46 -8.44 -25.10 -11.46
CA ASP A 46 -8.66 -24.67 -10.08
C ASP A 46 -7.90 -23.37 -9.77
N LEU A 47 -6.68 -23.22 -10.26
CA LEU A 47 -5.94 -21.97 -10.16
C LEU A 47 -6.65 -20.85 -10.92
N LYS A 48 -7.10 -21.08 -12.15
CA LYS A 48 -7.83 -20.06 -12.94
C LYS A 48 -9.08 -19.56 -12.20
N LYS A 49 -9.87 -20.48 -11.64
CA LYS A 49 -11.05 -20.12 -10.82
C LYS A 49 -10.67 -19.34 -9.56
N ALA A 50 -9.59 -19.72 -8.88
CA ALA A 50 -9.09 -18.98 -7.72
C ALA A 50 -8.66 -17.56 -8.09
N TRP A 51 -8.01 -17.38 -9.25
CA TRP A 51 -7.62 -16.08 -9.78
C TRP A 51 -8.82 -15.21 -10.13
N GLU A 52 -9.83 -15.77 -10.81
CA GLU A 52 -11.07 -15.06 -11.14
C GLU A 52 -11.81 -14.61 -9.87
N LYS A 53 -11.92 -15.49 -8.87
CA LYS A 53 -12.50 -15.17 -7.56
C LYS A 53 -11.70 -14.09 -6.83
N ALA A 54 -10.37 -14.18 -6.85
CA ALA A 54 -9.50 -13.19 -6.23
C ALA A 54 -9.51 -11.85 -6.96
N ALA A 55 -9.68 -11.83 -8.29
CA ALA A 55 -9.80 -10.61 -9.08
C ALA A 55 -11.07 -9.84 -8.71
N ALA A 56 -12.20 -10.54 -8.56
CA ALA A 56 -13.50 -9.97 -8.27
C ALA A 56 -13.70 -9.51 -6.82
N ARG A 57 -12.81 -9.88 -5.88
CA ARG A 57 -12.95 -9.47 -4.47
C ARG A 57 -12.58 -8.00 -4.29
N THR A 58 -13.34 -7.29 -3.45
CA THR A 58 -12.90 -6.00 -2.90
C THR A 58 -11.64 -6.26 -2.07
N ARG A 59 -10.54 -5.60 -2.45
CA ARG A 59 -9.27 -5.68 -1.72
C ARG A 59 -9.27 -4.56 -0.70
N ARG A 60 -9.02 -4.93 0.56
CA ARG A 60 -8.65 -3.95 1.56
C ARG A 60 -7.20 -3.50 1.32
N MET A 61 -6.90 -2.25 1.62
CA MET A 61 -5.60 -1.63 1.37
C MET A 61 -4.90 -1.31 2.69
N ILE A 62 -3.66 -1.73 2.78
CA ILE A 62 -2.76 -1.33 3.85
C ILE A 62 -2.04 -0.07 3.39
N MET A 63 -2.14 1.03 4.14
CA MET A 63 -1.44 2.28 3.86
C MET A 63 -0.25 2.44 4.79
N ASN A 64 0.92 2.76 4.24
CA ASN A 64 2.07 3.19 5.04
C ASN A 64 2.05 4.74 5.16
N ASN A 65 2.10 5.25 6.39
CA ASN A 65 2.29 6.67 6.67
C ASN A 65 3.63 6.87 7.39
N ASP A 66 4.56 7.57 6.72
CA ASP A 66 5.93 7.78 7.19
C ASP A 66 6.08 8.76 8.38
N GLY A 67 4.99 9.23 9.01
CA GLY A 67 5.06 10.00 10.27
C GLY A 67 5.37 11.49 10.12
N HIS A 68 5.43 11.97 8.89
CA HIS A 68 5.90 13.32 8.53
C HIS A 68 4.75 14.35 8.46
N ASP A 69 3.66 14.13 9.18
CA ASP A 69 2.39 14.82 8.96
C ASP A 69 2.48 16.34 9.12
N PHE A 70 3.47 16.86 9.85
CA PHE A 70 3.72 18.29 10.00
C PHE A 70 4.76 18.92 9.04
N ASN A 71 5.32 18.17 8.08
CA ASN A 71 6.44 18.64 7.24
C ASN A 71 6.20 19.88 6.40
N ASN A 72 4.94 20.19 6.13
CA ASN A 72 4.56 21.33 5.31
C ASN A 72 3.46 22.13 5.99
N LEU A 73 3.53 22.25 7.32
CA LEU A 73 2.63 23.10 8.07
C LEU A 73 2.90 24.56 7.67
N ALA A 74 1.87 25.26 7.18
CA ALA A 74 2.04 26.62 6.71
C ALA A 74 2.27 27.58 7.92
N PRO A 75 3.00 28.70 7.73
CA PRO A 75 3.18 29.68 8.80
C PRO A 75 1.83 30.15 9.37
N GLY A 76 1.65 30.00 10.68
CA GLY A 76 0.44 30.39 11.39
C GLY A 76 -0.67 29.34 11.45
N GLU A 77 -0.50 28.17 10.83
CA GLU A 77 -1.39 27.04 11.09
C GLU A 77 -1.20 26.53 12.52
N ALA A 78 -2.31 26.19 13.18
CA ALA A 78 -2.30 25.66 14.53
C ALA A 78 -1.76 24.22 14.53
N VAL A 79 -0.92 23.91 15.51
CA VAL A 79 -0.45 22.55 15.74
C VAL A 79 -1.48 21.85 16.61
N THR A 80 -2.37 21.07 16.01
CA THR A 80 -3.41 20.31 16.73
C THR A 80 -3.52 18.89 16.18
N PRO A 81 -4.11 17.94 16.93
CA PRO A 81 -4.40 16.58 16.44
C PRO A 81 -5.22 16.57 15.15
N GLU A 82 -6.24 17.41 15.05
CA GLU A 82 -7.09 17.50 13.87
C GLU A 82 -6.30 17.98 12.66
N MET A 83 -5.38 18.92 12.88
CA MET A 83 -4.51 19.41 11.83
C MET A 83 -3.54 18.33 11.34
N MET A 84 -2.94 17.56 12.25
CA MET A 84 -2.12 16.39 11.92
C MET A 84 -2.90 15.41 11.02
N LEU A 85 -4.08 14.99 11.47
CA LEU A 85 -4.93 14.02 10.76
C LEU A 85 -5.38 14.55 9.40
N SER A 86 -5.66 15.85 9.29
CA SER A 86 -6.14 16.48 8.05
C SER A 86 -5.17 16.33 6.87
N LYS A 87 -3.87 16.20 7.14
CA LYS A 87 -2.84 16.20 6.09
C LYS A 87 -2.84 14.90 5.27
N ARG A 88 -3.09 13.76 5.91
CA ARG A 88 -3.00 12.42 5.25
C ARG A 88 -4.03 11.39 5.69
N THR A 89 -4.58 11.51 6.90
CA THR A 89 -5.32 10.40 7.53
C THR A 89 -6.84 10.59 7.42
N LEU A 90 -7.34 11.82 7.58
CA LEU A 90 -8.77 12.12 7.59
C LEU A 90 -9.48 11.69 6.28
N GLY A 91 -8.80 11.82 5.15
CA GLY A 91 -9.34 11.45 3.83
C GLY A 91 -9.47 9.93 3.60
N LEU A 92 -9.00 9.09 4.52
CA LEU A 92 -9.03 7.64 4.40
C LEU A 92 -10.34 7.03 4.90
N VAL A 93 -11.12 7.79 5.69
CA VAL A 93 -12.40 7.32 6.24
C VAL A 93 -13.36 6.97 5.11
N GLY A 94 -13.91 5.75 5.17
CA GLY A 94 -14.84 5.25 4.15
C GLY A 94 -14.19 4.86 2.82
N THR A 95 -12.86 4.82 2.75
CA THR A 95 -12.13 4.29 1.58
C THR A 95 -11.94 2.78 1.68
N HIS A 96 -11.12 2.20 0.79
CA HIS A 96 -10.72 0.80 0.85
C HIS A 96 -9.55 0.54 1.80
N VAL A 97 -8.99 1.59 2.43
CA VAL A 97 -7.92 1.44 3.42
C VAL A 97 -8.51 0.84 4.70
N ASP A 98 -7.92 -0.26 5.18
CA ASP A 98 -8.32 -0.92 6.42
C ASP A 98 -7.27 -0.80 7.52
N SER A 99 -5.99 -0.80 7.17
CA SER A 99 -4.89 -0.72 8.14
C SER A 99 -3.89 0.37 7.77
N ILE A 100 -3.36 1.06 8.78
CA ILE A 100 -2.35 2.10 8.64
C ILE A 100 -1.08 1.70 9.40
N PHE A 101 0.00 1.50 8.65
CA PHE A 101 1.33 1.37 9.23
C PHE A 101 1.88 2.77 9.49
N TYR A 102 1.81 3.19 10.75
CA TYR A 102 2.27 4.51 11.16
C TYR A 102 3.71 4.45 11.66
N CYS A 103 4.59 5.19 10.98
CA CYS A 103 5.96 5.39 11.42
C CYS A 103 6.00 6.56 12.40
N THR A 104 6.67 6.38 13.54
CA THR A 104 6.82 7.43 14.54
C THR A 104 8.24 8.02 14.55
N GLY A 105 9.14 7.64 13.64
CA GLY A 105 10.51 8.16 13.61
C GLY A 105 11.54 7.13 13.19
N VAL A 106 12.79 7.35 13.62
CA VAL A 106 13.96 6.52 13.27
C VAL A 106 14.66 6.06 14.53
N PHE A 107 15.51 5.04 14.44
CA PHE A 107 16.22 4.37 15.54
C PHE A 107 16.42 5.22 16.82
N ASN A 108 15.69 4.88 17.89
CA ASN A 108 15.70 5.54 19.21
C ASN A 108 15.33 7.03 19.23
N SER A 109 14.72 7.55 18.17
CA SER A 109 14.35 8.96 17.99
C SER A 109 12.94 9.07 17.39
N TYR A 110 11.95 9.29 18.24
CA TYR A 110 10.53 9.21 17.86
C TYR A 110 9.76 10.53 18.07
N THR A 111 8.61 10.64 17.42
CA THR A 111 7.67 11.76 17.54
C THR A 111 6.61 11.53 18.62
N HIS A 112 6.54 10.31 19.18
CA HIS A 112 5.70 9.96 20.31
C HIS A 112 6.48 10.01 21.63
N ARG A 113 5.75 10.08 22.75
CA ARG A 113 6.36 10.08 24.08
C ARG A 113 6.67 8.65 24.50
N SER A 114 7.92 8.41 24.89
CA SER A 114 8.38 7.11 25.40
C SER A 114 9.48 7.34 26.42
N ASP A 115 9.50 6.54 27.49
CA ASP A 115 10.50 6.62 28.57
C ASP A 115 11.85 6.01 28.16
N GLU A 116 11.87 5.23 27.08
CA GLU A 116 13.02 4.42 26.64
C GLU A 116 13.75 5.00 25.41
N SER A 117 13.26 6.12 24.87
CA SER A 117 13.75 6.68 23.60
C SER A 117 13.81 8.21 23.63
N ASP A 118 14.65 8.77 22.76
CA ASP A 118 14.73 10.22 22.63
C ASP A 118 13.56 10.76 21.82
N LEU A 119 13.04 11.91 22.24
CA LEU A 119 12.11 12.67 21.44
C LEU A 119 12.87 13.31 20.27
N ARG A 120 12.41 13.07 19.04
CA ARG A 120 13.06 13.53 17.82
C ARG A 120 13.25 15.04 17.89
N SER A 121 14.50 15.48 17.79
CA SER A 121 14.88 16.88 17.81
C SER A 121 14.95 17.45 16.40
N ASP A 122 14.81 18.76 16.28
CA ASP A 122 14.82 19.45 15.00
C ASP A 122 16.17 19.31 14.28
N GLU A 123 16.19 18.60 13.15
CA GLU A 123 17.33 18.55 12.22
C GLU A 123 17.40 19.81 11.33
N GLY A 124 16.82 20.93 11.78
CA GLY A 124 16.75 22.20 11.04
C GLY A 124 15.63 22.24 9.99
N LYS A 125 14.56 21.46 10.17
CA LYS A 125 13.41 21.37 9.25
C LYS A 125 12.06 21.75 9.86
N GLY A 126 11.98 22.07 11.16
CA GLY A 126 10.78 22.57 11.84
C GLY A 126 9.80 21.48 12.30
N ASP A 127 9.73 20.34 11.60
CA ASP A 127 8.86 19.20 11.93
C ASP A 127 8.87 18.73 13.38
N PRO A 128 10.04 18.48 13.98
CA PRO A 128 10.04 17.80 15.27
C PRO A 128 9.52 18.73 16.37
N ILE A 129 9.62 20.06 16.16
CA ILE A 129 9.06 21.07 17.08
C ILE A 129 7.53 20.95 17.18
N HIS A 130 6.85 20.64 16.08
CA HIS A 130 5.38 20.52 16.08
C HIS A 130 4.90 19.31 16.88
N PHE A 131 5.60 18.17 16.79
CA PHE A 131 5.27 17.00 17.60
C PHE A 131 5.53 17.23 19.09
N HIS A 132 6.54 18.03 19.46
CA HIS A 132 6.74 18.43 20.85
C HIS A 132 5.57 19.26 21.38
N GLU A 133 4.93 20.05 20.51
CA GLU A 133 3.76 20.85 20.89
C GLU A 133 2.53 19.97 21.18
N LEU A 134 2.32 18.87 20.43
CA LEU A 134 1.29 17.88 20.78
C LEU A 134 1.52 17.30 22.19
N ILE A 135 2.77 17.00 22.53
CA ILE A 135 3.15 16.51 23.87
C ILE A 135 2.84 17.55 24.96
N ARG A 136 3.07 18.84 24.70
CA ARG A 136 2.68 19.91 25.63
C ARG A 136 1.17 20.03 25.79
N GLN A 137 0.41 19.69 24.76
CA GLN A 137 -1.06 19.62 24.79
C GLN A 137 -1.59 18.36 25.50
N GLY A 138 -0.70 17.42 25.86
CA GLY A 138 -1.04 16.23 26.65
C GLY A 138 -1.22 14.95 25.83
N THR A 139 -0.99 14.98 24.51
CA THR A 139 -1.10 13.82 23.61
C THR A 139 0.19 13.62 22.82
N ASP A 140 0.28 12.63 21.93
CA ASP A 140 1.40 12.51 21.02
C ASP A 140 0.99 11.93 19.66
N SER A 141 1.94 11.87 18.72
CA SER A 141 1.66 11.43 17.35
C SER A 141 1.08 10.02 17.26
N LEU A 142 1.53 9.10 18.12
CA LEU A 142 1.09 7.71 18.12
C LEU A 142 -0.29 7.59 18.76
N GLU A 143 -0.53 8.29 19.87
CA GLU A 143 -1.84 8.33 20.55
C GLU A 143 -2.91 8.92 19.61
N VAL A 144 -2.62 10.05 18.95
CA VAL A 144 -3.53 10.67 17.97
C VAL A 144 -3.90 9.71 16.84
N MET A 145 -2.93 8.98 16.28
CA MET A 145 -3.18 8.04 15.19
C MET A 145 -3.95 6.80 15.67
N ALA A 146 -3.59 6.23 16.82
CA ALA A 146 -4.26 5.07 17.39
C ALA A 146 -5.72 5.37 17.74
N ASP A 147 -5.97 6.51 18.41
CA ASP A 147 -7.32 6.94 18.77
C ASP A 147 -8.18 7.19 17.53
N PHE A 148 -7.63 7.83 16.51
CA PHE A 148 -8.32 8.02 15.24
C PHE A 148 -8.69 6.67 14.59
N CYS A 149 -7.75 5.72 14.53
CA CYS A 149 -8.02 4.41 13.97
C CYS A 149 -9.14 3.68 14.74
N HIS A 150 -9.08 3.66 16.08
CA HIS A 150 -10.12 3.07 16.92
C HIS A 150 -11.50 3.71 16.71
N GLN A 151 -11.56 5.04 16.53
CA GLN A 151 -12.81 5.77 16.32
C GLN A 151 -13.45 5.50 14.94
N HIS A 152 -12.65 5.07 13.95
CA HIS A 152 -13.08 4.95 12.56
C HIS A 152 -13.05 3.51 12.00
N ASP A 153 -12.90 2.51 12.85
CA ASP A 153 -12.80 1.09 12.46
C ASP A 153 -11.65 0.83 11.47
N LEU A 154 -10.51 1.48 11.74
CA LEU A 154 -9.24 1.24 11.07
C LEU A 154 -8.28 0.52 12.04
N GLU A 155 -7.37 -0.28 11.49
CA GLU A 155 -6.27 -0.93 12.21
C GLU A 155 -5.00 -0.07 12.20
#